data_AF-A0A292Z4A2-F1
#
_entry.id   AF-A0A292Z4A2-F1
#
_cell.length_a   1.000
_cell.length_b   1.000
_cell.length_c   1.000
_cell.angle_alpha   90.00
_cell.angle_beta   90.00
_cell.angle_gamma   90.00
#
_symmetry.space_group_name_H-M   'P 1'
#
loop_
_entity.id
_entity.type
_entity.pdbx_description
1 polymer ?
#
loop_
_entity_poly.entity_id
_entity_poly.type
_entity_poly.pdbx_seq_one_letter_code
_entity_poly.pdbx_strand_id
1 'polypeptide(L)'
;MHLADPQHGFLGTSGIVGQAIPQATGAAYAAQIRGEGDVVLCFFGDGASKQGAFHESLNIASLWKLPIVFVMENNSFSGSTRTEQEDANAAAGEPLATKAKAYSMPGVTIDGGDPLLVQEHVATAVARARAGEGPTLVETLVYRLSAHGNTIAPPGVALTYPEHEAVRVFGAVEEYEAALRGDPIPRARARFVADGLLTAEYATTIATEATAEMDRAEADALAAPEPAPRDALRFVEA
;
A
#
# COMPACT_ATOMS: atom_id res chain seq x y z
N MET A 1 -9.34 -0.21 9.45
CA MET A 1 -8.47 0.54 8.51
C MET A 1 -7.40 1.38 9.21
N HIS A 2 -7.60 1.84 10.46
CA HIS A 2 -6.57 2.59 11.17
C HIS A 2 -5.73 1.70 12.11
N LEU A 3 -4.73 1.01 11.54
CA LEU A 3 -3.83 0.13 12.30
C LEU A 3 -2.69 0.95 12.94
N ALA A 4 -2.36 0.63 14.19
CA ALA A 4 -1.14 1.06 14.86
C ALA A 4 -0.63 -0.08 15.74
N ASP A 5 0.58 -0.54 15.49
CA ASP A 5 1.27 -1.57 16.26
C ASP A 5 2.78 -1.29 16.25
N PRO A 6 3.24 -0.34 17.08
CA PRO A 6 4.65 0.05 17.10
C PRO A 6 5.59 -1.09 17.52
N GLN A 7 5.10 -2.09 18.25
CA GLN A 7 5.91 -3.24 18.68
C GLN A 7 6.32 -4.11 17.49
N HIS A 8 5.49 -4.17 16.45
CA HIS A 8 5.76 -4.88 15.20
C HIS A 8 6.18 -3.95 14.04
N GLY A 9 6.50 -2.69 14.33
CA GLY A 9 6.99 -1.72 13.34
C GLY A 9 5.90 -0.99 12.55
N PHE A 10 4.62 -1.15 12.90
CA PHE A 10 3.53 -0.37 12.31
C PHE A 10 3.30 0.91 13.11
N LEU A 11 4.00 1.98 12.72
CA LEU A 11 3.99 3.26 13.45
C LEU A 11 2.62 3.95 13.51
N GLY A 12 1.72 3.60 12.60
CA GLY A 12 0.36 4.13 12.54
C GLY A 12 -0.07 4.45 11.13
N THR A 13 -1.33 4.85 11.01
CA THR A 13 -1.94 5.33 9.77
C THR A 13 -2.59 6.69 10.04
N SER A 14 -2.66 7.53 9.02
CA SER A 14 -3.46 8.75 9.07
C SER A 14 -4.67 8.63 8.14
N GLY A 15 -5.82 9.13 8.58
CA GLY A 15 -7.00 9.32 7.73
C GLY A 15 -6.88 10.50 6.76
N ILE A 16 -5.85 11.34 6.91
CA ILE A 16 -5.56 12.43 5.98
C ILE A 16 -4.65 11.92 4.87
N VAL A 17 -5.14 11.98 3.63
CA VAL A 17 -4.43 11.52 2.43
C VAL A 17 -3.04 12.16 2.36
N GLY A 18 -2.00 11.33 2.22
CA GLY A 18 -0.60 11.76 2.12
C GLY A 18 0.07 12.18 3.42
N GLN A 19 -0.65 12.32 4.54
CA GLN A 19 -0.05 12.77 5.81
C GLN A 19 0.92 11.75 6.43
N ALA A 20 0.75 10.46 6.13
CA ALA A 20 1.68 9.42 6.59
C ALA A 20 3.09 9.54 5.95
N ILE A 21 3.21 10.20 4.80
CA ILE A 21 4.48 10.34 4.07
C ILE A 21 5.52 11.14 4.89
N PRO A 22 5.24 12.37 5.35
CA PRO A 22 6.18 13.11 6.20
C PRO A 22 6.41 12.44 7.56
N GLN A 23 5.42 11.72 8.10
CA GLN A 23 5.60 10.93 9.34
C GLN A 23 6.63 9.81 9.14
N ALA A 24 6.51 9.05 8.05
CA ALA A 24 7.47 8.02 7.68
C ALA A 24 8.86 8.61 7.39
N THR A 25 8.94 9.78 6.75
CA THR A 25 10.20 10.50 6.56
C THR A 25 10.85 10.90 7.89
N GLY A 26 10.08 11.38 8.85
CA GLY A 26 10.56 11.65 10.21
C GLY A 26 11.05 10.39 10.93
N ALA A 27 10.33 9.28 10.80
CA ALA A 27 10.76 7.99 11.33
C ALA A 27 12.07 7.50 10.70
N ALA A 28 12.26 7.72 9.40
CA ALA A 28 13.49 7.37 8.69
C ALA A 28 14.66 8.25 9.16
N TYR A 29 14.42 9.52 9.44
CA TYR A 29 15.41 10.40 10.04
C TYR A 29 15.80 9.93 11.44
N ALA A 30 14.83 9.53 12.28
CA ALA A 30 15.10 8.95 13.58
C ALA A 30 15.90 7.64 13.48
N ALA A 31 15.55 6.76 12.54
CA ALA A 31 16.30 5.54 12.25
C ALA A 31 17.76 5.82 11.86
N GLN A 32 17.98 6.83 11.01
CA GLN A 32 19.32 7.26 10.62
C GLN A 32 20.14 7.76 11.82
N ILE A 33 19.53 8.55 12.71
CA ILE A 33 20.19 9.06 13.93
C ILE A 33 20.55 7.92 14.88
N ARG A 34 19.67 6.92 15.06
CA ARG A 34 19.93 5.77 15.93
C ARG A 34 21.04 4.87 15.40
N GLY A 35 21.19 4.77 14.07
CA GLY A 35 22.26 3.99 13.45
C GLY A 35 22.10 2.47 13.60
N GLU A 36 20.87 2.00 13.86
CA GLU A 36 20.55 0.57 14.08
C GLU A 36 20.35 -0.21 12.78
N GLY A 37 20.47 0.46 11.62
CA GLY A 37 20.28 -0.14 10.30
C GLY A 37 18.82 -0.33 9.89
N ASP A 38 17.88 0.25 10.64
CA ASP A 38 16.45 0.27 10.31
C ASP A 38 16.20 0.95 8.95
N VAL A 39 15.23 0.42 8.19
CA VAL A 39 14.74 1.02 6.94
C VAL A 39 13.23 1.16 7.05
N VAL A 40 12.71 2.34 6.73
CA VAL A 40 11.27 2.63 6.75
C VAL A 40 10.67 2.31 5.38
N LEU A 41 9.56 1.56 5.38
CA LEU A 41 8.70 1.41 4.21
C LEU A 41 7.49 2.33 4.36
N CYS A 42 7.29 3.23 3.39
CA CYS A 42 6.18 4.17 3.37
C CYS A 42 5.20 3.78 2.27
N PHE A 43 4.05 3.23 2.63
CA PHE A 43 3.00 2.82 1.70
C PHE A 43 1.98 3.95 1.49
N PHE A 44 1.60 4.22 0.24
CA PHE A 44 0.59 5.21 -0.12
C PHE A 44 0.05 4.99 -1.53
N GLY A 45 -1.17 5.46 -1.82
CA GLY A 45 -1.77 5.36 -3.16
C GLY A 45 -1.30 6.43 -4.15
N ASP A 46 -1.60 6.25 -5.43
CA ASP A 46 -1.30 7.22 -6.50
C ASP A 46 -1.92 8.61 -6.26
N GLY A 47 -3.11 8.68 -5.66
CA GLY A 47 -3.74 9.95 -5.25
C GLY A 47 -2.94 10.73 -4.20
N ALA A 48 -2.26 10.03 -3.28
CA ALA A 48 -1.43 10.65 -2.25
C ALA A 48 -0.15 11.28 -2.83
N SER A 49 0.33 10.81 -3.98
CA SER A 49 1.50 11.38 -4.66
C SER A 49 1.27 12.80 -5.21
N LYS A 50 0.02 13.30 -5.21
CA LYS A 50 -0.32 14.66 -5.60
C LYS A 50 -0.34 15.66 -4.44
N GLN A 51 -0.12 15.20 -3.20
CA GLN A 51 -0.07 16.08 -2.04
C GLN A 51 1.26 16.83 -1.98
N GLY A 52 1.26 18.10 -1.56
CA GLY A 52 2.50 18.88 -1.40
C GLY A 52 3.52 18.20 -0.48
N ALA A 53 3.03 17.59 0.60
CA ALA A 53 3.86 16.84 1.55
C ALA A 53 4.62 15.67 0.93
N PHE A 54 4.13 15.05 -0.16
CA PHE A 54 4.88 14.04 -0.91
C PHE A 54 6.16 14.66 -1.47
N HIS A 55 6.05 15.78 -2.17
CA HIS A 55 7.18 16.46 -2.81
C HIS A 55 8.23 16.94 -1.79
N GLU A 56 7.79 17.51 -0.67
CA GLU A 56 8.67 17.95 0.42
C GLU A 56 9.43 16.78 1.06
N SER A 57 8.71 15.68 1.32
CA SER A 57 9.26 14.47 1.94
C SER A 57 10.29 13.77 1.05
N LEU A 58 10.01 13.65 -0.24
CA LEU A 58 10.91 13.06 -1.22
C LEU A 58 12.19 13.89 -1.37
N ASN A 59 12.07 15.22 -1.41
CA ASN A 59 13.21 16.13 -1.47
C ASN A 59 14.13 15.98 -0.26
N ILE A 60 13.57 16.04 0.96
CA ILE A 60 14.37 15.97 2.18
C ILE A 60 14.96 14.58 2.40
N ALA A 61 14.22 13.53 2.07
CA ALA A 61 14.70 12.15 2.15
C ALA A 61 15.90 11.91 1.23
N SER A 62 15.85 12.45 0.00
CA SER A 62 16.95 12.34 -0.94
C SER A 62 18.16 13.16 -0.50
N LEU A 63 17.95 14.42 -0.10
CA LEU A 63 19.01 15.33 0.36
C LEU A 63 19.81 14.74 1.53
N TRP A 64 19.14 14.14 2.50
CA TRP A 64 19.76 13.57 3.69
C TRP A 64 20.08 12.08 3.56
N LYS A 65 19.83 11.48 2.39
CA LYS A 65 20.00 10.04 2.13
C LYS A 65 19.34 9.17 3.21
N LEU A 66 18.09 9.50 3.54
CA LEU A 66 17.35 8.80 4.59
C LEU A 66 17.11 7.34 4.22
N PRO A 67 17.11 6.42 5.21
CA PRO A 67 16.85 5.00 5.00
C PRO A 67 15.33 4.75 4.83
N ILE A 68 14.76 5.16 3.70
CA ILE A 68 13.33 5.04 3.40
C ILE A 68 13.08 4.55 1.97
N VAL A 69 12.10 3.67 1.81
CA VAL A 69 11.54 3.28 0.51
C VAL A 69 10.10 3.78 0.45
N PHE A 70 9.81 4.59 -0.57
CA PHE A 70 8.47 5.06 -0.87
C PHE A 70 7.80 4.05 -1.79
N VAL A 71 6.81 3.30 -1.27
CA VAL A 71 6.08 2.28 -2.01
C VAL A 71 4.71 2.86 -2.39
N MET A 72 4.57 3.19 -3.66
CA MET A 72 3.35 3.74 -4.22
C MET A 72 2.49 2.62 -4.80
N GLU A 73 1.33 2.38 -4.20
CA GLU A 73 0.30 1.45 -4.65
C GLU A 73 -0.59 2.16 -5.66
N ASN A 74 -0.12 2.25 -6.91
CA ASN A 74 -0.87 2.89 -7.98
C ASN A 74 -1.96 1.94 -8.44
N ASN A 75 -3.19 2.23 -8.01
CA ASN A 75 -4.35 1.39 -8.28
C ASN A 75 -5.24 1.94 -9.41
N SER A 76 -4.76 2.96 -10.13
CA SER A 76 -5.44 3.70 -11.20
C SER A 76 -6.56 4.65 -10.75
N PHE A 77 -6.89 4.72 -9.45
CA PHE A 77 -8.01 5.52 -8.94
C PHE A 77 -7.73 6.23 -7.60
N SER A 78 -7.97 7.54 -7.59
CA SER A 78 -8.10 8.35 -6.36
C SER A 78 -9.58 8.58 -6.09
N GLY A 79 -10.19 7.73 -5.25
CA GLY A 79 -11.63 7.72 -5.06
C GLY A 79 -12.39 7.37 -6.33
N SER A 80 -13.04 8.37 -6.93
CA SER A 80 -13.75 8.29 -8.22
C SER A 80 -13.04 9.05 -9.36
N THR A 81 -11.78 9.46 -9.16
CA THR A 81 -10.96 10.14 -10.17
C THR A 81 -9.93 9.16 -10.70
N ARG A 82 -9.76 9.06 -12.02
CA ARG A 82 -8.66 8.25 -12.60
C ARG A 82 -7.34 9.00 -12.52
N THR A 83 -6.24 8.28 -12.37
CA THR A 83 -4.90 8.87 -12.23
C THR A 83 -4.56 9.83 -13.38
N GLU A 84 -4.92 9.51 -14.63
CA GLU A 84 -4.69 10.36 -15.80
C GLU A 84 -5.53 11.65 -15.81
N GLN A 85 -6.59 11.75 -15.01
CA GLN A 85 -7.41 12.96 -14.89
C GLN A 85 -6.80 13.98 -13.90
N GLU A 86 -5.87 13.55 -13.06
CA GLU A 86 -5.29 14.37 -11.99
C GLU A 86 -3.75 14.39 -11.98
N ASP A 87 -3.08 13.69 -12.91
CA ASP A 87 -1.62 13.67 -13.01
C ASP A 87 -1.15 13.86 -14.46
N ALA A 88 -0.31 14.87 -14.68
CA ALA A 88 0.21 15.18 -16.01
C ALA A 88 1.11 14.08 -16.59
N ASN A 89 1.85 13.33 -15.76
CA ASN A 89 2.68 12.22 -16.24
C ASN A 89 1.77 11.08 -16.74
N ALA A 90 0.78 10.68 -15.92
CA ALA A 90 -0.16 9.64 -16.32
C ALA A 90 -0.97 10.04 -17.56
N ALA A 91 -1.40 11.31 -17.67
CA ALA A 91 -2.07 11.84 -18.86
C ALA A 91 -1.20 11.76 -20.14
N ALA A 92 0.13 11.80 -19.99
CA ALA A 92 1.09 11.64 -21.08
C ALA A 92 1.47 10.16 -21.33
N GLY A 93 0.91 9.21 -20.59
CA GLY A 93 1.28 7.80 -20.67
C GLY A 93 2.59 7.45 -19.97
N GLU A 94 3.11 8.34 -19.12
CA GLU A 94 4.33 8.14 -18.36
C GLU A 94 4.04 7.58 -16.96
N PRO A 95 4.88 6.67 -16.43
CA PRO A 95 4.73 6.19 -15.07
C PRO A 95 4.90 7.30 -14.03
N LEU A 96 4.23 7.16 -12.88
CA LEU A 96 4.35 8.13 -11.80
C LEU A 96 5.72 8.04 -11.10
N ALA A 97 6.44 6.91 -11.19
CA ALA A 97 7.81 6.77 -10.69
C ALA A 97 8.77 7.79 -11.31
N THR A 98 8.47 8.34 -12.50
CA THR A 98 9.25 9.43 -13.14
C THR A 98 9.41 10.66 -12.23
N LYS A 99 8.50 10.89 -11.28
CA LYS A 99 8.61 11.96 -10.28
C LYS A 99 9.89 11.86 -9.43
N ALA A 100 10.43 10.66 -9.23
CA ALA A 100 11.67 10.44 -8.48
C ALA A 100 12.86 11.23 -9.05
N LYS A 101 12.89 11.40 -10.38
CA LYS A 101 13.94 12.14 -11.09
C LYS A 101 14.05 13.60 -10.62
N ALA A 102 12.94 14.23 -10.23
CA ALA A 102 12.94 15.60 -9.72
C ALA A 102 13.73 15.75 -8.41
N TYR A 103 13.97 14.65 -7.70
CA TYR A 103 14.64 14.61 -6.39
C TYR A 103 15.98 13.88 -6.43
N SER A 104 16.54 13.60 -7.62
CA SER A 104 17.83 12.90 -7.75
C SER A 104 17.86 11.53 -7.05
N MET A 105 16.75 10.79 -7.05
CA MET A 105 16.67 9.43 -6.50
C MET A 105 16.10 8.46 -7.56
N PRO A 106 16.38 7.15 -7.44
CA PRO A 106 15.82 6.16 -8.33
C PRO A 106 14.29 6.05 -8.17
N GLY A 107 13.62 5.92 -9.32
CA GLY A 107 12.22 5.55 -9.44
C GLY A 107 12.09 4.32 -10.31
N VAL A 108 11.30 3.33 -9.90
CA VAL A 108 11.01 2.14 -10.69
C VAL A 108 9.52 1.87 -10.69
N THR A 109 9.00 1.43 -11.82
CA THR A 109 7.60 0.99 -11.97
C THR A 109 7.59 -0.51 -12.26
N ILE A 110 6.79 -1.26 -11.51
CA ILE A 110 6.74 -2.72 -11.57
C ILE A 110 5.28 -3.23 -11.62
N ASP A 111 5.08 -4.46 -12.10
CA ASP A 111 3.80 -5.17 -11.92
C ASP A 111 3.64 -5.48 -10.41
N GLY A 112 2.79 -4.72 -9.74
CA GLY A 112 2.50 -4.89 -8.31
C GLY A 112 1.68 -6.13 -8.00
N GLY A 113 1.05 -6.74 -9.01
CA GLY A 113 0.37 -8.02 -8.90
C GLY A 113 1.32 -9.22 -9.00
N ASP A 114 2.62 -9.01 -9.18
CA ASP A 114 3.64 -10.05 -9.17
C ASP A 114 4.43 -10.01 -7.85
N PRO A 115 4.16 -10.91 -6.89
CA PRO A 115 4.82 -10.88 -5.59
C PRO A 115 6.34 -11.11 -5.65
N LEU A 116 6.86 -11.78 -6.69
CA LEU A 116 8.29 -12.00 -6.83
C LEU A 116 8.99 -10.72 -7.32
N LEU A 117 8.40 -10.01 -8.28
CA LEU A 117 8.92 -8.71 -8.73
C LEU A 117 8.86 -7.68 -7.60
N VAL A 118 7.76 -7.64 -6.85
CA VAL A 118 7.63 -6.76 -5.68
C VAL A 118 8.73 -7.07 -4.67
N GLN A 119 8.93 -8.35 -4.32
CA GLN A 119 9.96 -8.77 -3.38
C GLN A 119 11.37 -8.39 -3.85
N GLU A 120 11.71 -8.65 -5.10
CA GLU A 120 13.02 -8.34 -5.69
C GLU A 120 13.33 -6.83 -5.66
N HIS A 121 12.41 -6.00 -6.16
CA HIS A 121 12.63 -4.57 -6.31
C HIS A 121 12.59 -3.84 -4.96
N VAL A 122 11.69 -4.24 -4.05
CA VAL A 122 11.66 -3.68 -2.69
C VAL A 122 12.90 -4.11 -1.89
N ALA A 123 13.35 -5.36 -2.00
CA ALA A 123 14.59 -5.80 -1.34
C ALA A 123 15.81 -5.02 -1.84
N THR A 124 15.89 -4.76 -3.15
CA THR A 124 16.95 -3.93 -3.74
C THR A 124 16.90 -2.49 -3.21
N ALA A 125 15.72 -1.88 -3.15
CA ALA A 125 15.53 -0.54 -2.59
C ALA A 125 15.89 -0.48 -1.10
N VAL A 126 15.54 -1.51 -0.32
CA VAL A 126 15.88 -1.62 1.11
C VAL A 126 17.40 -1.76 1.28
N ALA A 127 18.07 -2.58 0.47
CA ALA A 127 19.52 -2.73 0.52
C ALA A 127 20.23 -1.40 0.24
N ARG A 128 19.78 -0.65 -0.77
CA ARG A 128 20.27 0.69 -1.10
C ARG A 128 20.09 1.68 0.06
N ALA A 129 18.88 1.74 0.62
CA ALA A 129 18.55 2.61 1.75
C ALA A 129 19.43 2.28 2.97
N ARG A 130 19.60 0.99 3.28
CA ARG A 130 20.43 0.50 4.39
C ARG A 130 21.92 0.79 4.20
N ALA A 131 22.41 0.80 2.96
CA ALA A 131 23.78 1.17 2.61
C ALA A 131 24.06 2.69 2.70
N GLY A 132 23.04 3.51 3.03
CA GLY A 132 23.18 4.97 3.10
C GLY A 132 23.25 5.64 1.72
N GLU A 133 22.81 4.95 0.67
CA GLU A 133 22.76 5.48 -0.69
C GLU A 133 21.48 6.28 -0.97
N GLY A 134 20.60 6.40 0.04
CA GLY A 134 19.39 7.21 0.02
C GLY A 134 18.14 6.46 -0.44
N PRO A 135 17.04 7.20 -0.63
CA PRO A 135 15.72 6.62 -0.83
C PRO A 135 15.51 6.07 -2.25
N THR A 136 14.40 5.34 -2.42
CA THR A 136 13.89 4.88 -3.72
C THR A 136 12.37 5.06 -3.76
N LEU A 137 11.84 5.44 -4.92
CA LEU A 137 10.40 5.40 -5.20
C LEU A 137 10.08 4.12 -6.01
N VAL A 138 9.25 3.25 -5.46
CA VAL A 138 8.77 2.04 -6.13
C VAL A 138 7.29 2.24 -6.42
N GLU A 139 6.94 2.43 -7.69
CA GLU A 139 5.56 2.40 -8.16
C GLU A 139 5.15 0.95 -8.47
N THR A 140 4.20 0.46 -7.71
CA THR A 140 3.57 -0.84 -7.92
C THR A 140 2.27 -0.63 -8.67
N LEU A 141 2.20 -1.14 -9.90
CA LEU A 141 0.98 -1.09 -10.71
C LEU A 141 0.05 -2.22 -10.27
N VAL A 142 -1.08 -1.85 -9.70
CA VAL A 142 -2.16 -2.75 -9.31
C VAL A 142 -3.49 -2.22 -9.82
N TYR A 143 -4.55 -3.02 -9.74
CA TYR A 143 -5.90 -2.55 -10.02
C TYR A 143 -6.77 -2.77 -8.78
N ARG A 144 -7.51 -1.75 -8.35
CA ARG A 144 -8.41 -1.89 -7.21
C ARG A 144 -9.62 -2.74 -7.64
N LEU A 145 -9.71 -3.98 -7.17
CA LEU A 145 -10.80 -4.90 -7.55
C LEU A 145 -12.10 -4.66 -6.75
N SER A 146 -12.04 -3.87 -5.68
CA SER A 146 -13.20 -3.46 -4.87
C SER A 146 -13.47 -1.96 -5.04
N ALA A 147 -14.70 -1.52 -4.79
CA ALA A 147 -15.02 -0.10 -4.77
C ALA A 147 -14.19 0.67 -3.71
N HIS A 148 -14.00 1.97 -3.91
CA HIS A 148 -13.12 2.79 -3.05
C HIS A 148 -13.55 2.78 -1.58
N GLY A 149 -14.84 3.00 -1.35
CA GLY A 149 -15.39 3.12 -0.02
C GLY A 149 -16.11 1.86 0.39
N ASN A 150 -15.70 1.31 1.52
CA ASN A 150 -16.63 0.56 2.33
C ASN A 150 -17.36 1.57 3.24
N THR A 151 -18.69 1.63 3.21
CA THR A 151 -19.49 2.43 4.14
C THR A 151 -19.11 2.00 5.56
N ILE A 152 -18.69 2.94 6.42
CA ILE A 152 -18.64 2.66 7.87
C ILE A 152 -20.09 2.57 8.33
N ALA A 153 -20.62 1.36 8.38
CA ALA A 153 -22.00 1.11 8.71
C ALA A 153 -22.10 0.13 9.89
N PRO A 154 -23.19 0.18 10.69
CA PRO A 154 -23.44 -0.81 11.72
C PRO A 154 -23.43 -2.24 11.16
N PRO A 155 -23.15 -3.25 12.01
CA PRO A 155 -23.27 -4.65 11.61
C PRO A 155 -24.59 -4.94 10.88
N GLY A 156 -24.51 -5.57 9.70
CA GLY A 156 -25.68 -5.93 8.88
C GLY A 156 -26.02 -4.96 7.73
N VAL A 157 -25.33 -3.84 7.59
CA VAL A 157 -25.43 -2.97 6.40
C VAL A 157 -24.36 -3.36 5.38
N ALA A 158 -24.74 -3.48 4.11
CA ALA A 158 -23.79 -3.74 3.04
C ALA A 158 -22.69 -2.67 3.03
N LEU A 159 -21.48 -3.10 3.37
CA LEU A 159 -20.33 -2.21 3.48
C LEU A 159 -19.86 -1.78 2.10
N THR A 160 -20.09 -2.55 1.04
CA THR A 160 -19.60 -2.25 -0.30
C THR A 160 -20.57 -1.38 -1.10
N TYR A 161 -20.04 -0.43 -1.88
CA TYR A 161 -20.80 0.07 -3.03
C TYR A 161 -21.10 -1.13 -3.96
N PRO A 162 -22.33 -1.26 -4.48
CA PRO A 162 -22.72 -2.42 -5.28
C PRO A 162 -21.91 -2.53 -6.59
N GLU A 163 -21.34 -1.43 -7.09
CA GLU A 163 -20.59 -1.40 -8.34
C GLU A 163 -19.30 -0.55 -8.22
N HIS A 164 -18.21 -1.07 -8.79
CA HIS A 164 -16.91 -0.41 -8.87
C HIS A 164 -17.00 0.92 -9.65
N GLU A 165 -16.15 1.90 -9.31
CA GLU A 165 -16.14 3.22 -9.93
C GLU A 165 -15.87 3.16 -11.44
N ALA A 166 -15.05 2.20 -11.91
CA ALA A 166 -14.85 1.94 -13.33
C ALA A 166 -16.17 1.71 -14.08
N VAL A 167 -17.10 0.96 -13.49
CA VAL A 167 -18.42 0.68 -14.07
C VAL A 167 -19.34 1.87 -13.86
N ARG A 168 -19.56 2.27 -12.61
CA ARG A 168 -20.59 3.25 -12.23
C ARG A 168 -20.31 4.66 -12.73
N VAL A 169 -19.04 5.08 -12.74
CA VAL A 169 -18.63 6.45 -13.07
C VAL A 169 -18.17 6.54 -14.53
N PHE A 170 -17.44 5.54 -15.01
CA PHE A 170 -16.80 5.59 -16.32
C PHE A 170 -17.44 4.70 -17.39
N GLY A 171 -18.40 3.84 -17.03
CA GLY A 171 -19.00 2.87 -17.97
C GLY A 171 -18.00 1.85 -18.52
N ALA A 172 -16.84 1.70 -17.88
CA ALA A 172 -15.70 0.90 -18.34
C ALA A 172 -15.81 -0.56 -17.86
N VAL A 173 -16.89 -1.24 -18.27
CA VAL A 173 -17.17 -2.63 -17.89
C VAL A 173 -16.07 -3.58 -18.35
N GLU A 174 -15.65 -3.46 -19.60
CA GLU A 174 -14.62 -4.34 -20.19
C GLU A 174 -13.26 -4.22 -19.48
N GLU A 175 -12.90 -3.00 -19.06
CA GLU A 175 -11.70 -2.73 -18.26
C GLU A 175 -11.77 -3.43 -16.91
N TYR A 176 -12.90 -3.28 -16.20
CA TYR A 176 -13.10 -3.90 -14.91
C TYR A 176 -13.11 -5.44 -14.99
N GLU A 177 -13.78 -6.01 -15.99
CA GLU A 177 -13.75 -7.45 -16.22
C GLU A 177 -12.34 -7.96 -16.58
N ALA A 178 -11.56 -7.18 -17.33
CA ALA A 178 -10.17 -7.50 -17.60
C ALA A 178 -9.32 -7.49 -16.32
N ALA A 179 -9.55 -6.53 -15.42
CA ALA A 179 -8.88 -6.46 -14.14
C ALA A 179 -9.24 -7.68 -13.24
N LEU A 180 -10.51 -8.08 -13.19
CA LEU A 180 -10.94 -9.29 -12.46
C LEU A 180 -10.28 -10.56 -12.99
N ARG A 181 -10.13 -10.70 -14.32
CA ARG A 181 -9.36 -11.81 -14.92
C ARG A 181 -7.87 -11.75 -14.59
N GLY A 182 -7.36 -10.56 -14.29
CA GLY A 182 -5.97 -10.28 -13.90
C GLY A 182 -5.70 -10.38 -12.40
N ASP A 183 -6.63 -10.91 -11.59
CA ASP A 183 -6.46 -11.03 -10.13
C ASP A 183 -5.09 -11.67 -9.79
N PRO A 184 -4.24 -10.97 -9.01
CA PRO A 184 -2.89 -11.43 -8.72
C PRO A 184 -2.86 -12.75 -7.92
N ILE A 185 -3.88 -13.06 -7.11
CA ILE A 185 -3.86 -14.26 -6.25
C ILE A 185 -4.00 -15.54 -7.09
N PRO A 186 -5.07 -15.75 -7.89
CA PRO A 186 -5.16 -16.91 -8.78
C PRO A 186 -4.01 -16.97 -9.79
N ARG A 187 -3.57 -15.81 -10.30
CA ARG A 187 -2.45 -15.72 -11.24
C ARG A 187 -1.14 -16.23 -10.63
N ALA A 188 -0.79 -15.75 -9.43
CA ALA A 188 0.40 -16.18 -8.71
C ALA A 188 0.33 -17.67 -8.35
N ARG A 189 -0.84 -18.14 -7.86
CA ARG A 189 -1.06 -19.56 -7.57
C ARG A 189 -0.81 -20.44 -8.80
N ALA A 190 -1.42 -20.09 -9.94
CA ALA A 190 -1.27 -20.87 -11.17
C ALA A 190 0.20 -20.91 -11.63
N ARG A 191 0.89 -19.77 -11.58
CA ARG A 191 2.32 -19.70 -11.91
C ARG A 191 3.16 -20.56 -10.97
N PHE A 192 3.00 -20.43 -9.66
CA PHE A 192 3.83 -21.17 -8.70
C PHE A 192 3.64 -22.67 -8.76
N VAL A 193 2.43 -23.15 -9.13
CA VAL A 193 2.18 -24.56 -9.43
C VAL A 193 2.87 -24.99 -10.72
N ALA A 194 2.75 -24.18 -11.78
CA ALA A 194 3.38 -24.47 -13.07
C ALA A 194 4.92 -24.51 -12.98
N ASP A 195 5.51 -23.62 -12.18
CA ASP A 195 6.95 -23.52 -11.95
C ASP A 195 7.47 -24.56 -10.94
N GLY A 196 6.58 -25.35 -10.32
CA GLY A 196 6.93 -26.37 -9.34
C GLY A 196 7.39 -25.82 -7.98
N LEU A 197 7.13 -24.55 -7.70
CA LEU A 197 7.44 -23.91 -6.41
C LEU A 197 6.52 -24.41 -5.29
N LEU A 198 5.30 -24.85 -5.63
CA LEU A 198 4.36 -25.50 -4.70
C LEU A 198 3.40 -26.44 -5.44
N THR A 199 2.86 -27.44 -4.74
CA THR A 199 1.86 -28.36 -5.33
C THR A 199 0.46 -27.74 -5.27
N ALA A 200 -0.44 -28.16 -6.17
CA ALA A 200 -1.85 -27.70 -6.14
C ALA A 200 -2.58 -28.06 -4.83
N GLU A 201 -2.21 -29.19 -4.23
CA GLU A 201 -2.72 -29.64 -2.93
C GLU A 201 -2.23 -28.71 -1.81
N TYR A 202 -0.93 -28.39 -1.79
CA TYR A 202 -0.38 -27.48 -0.81
C TYR A 202 -0.92 -26.04 -0.96
N ALA A 203 -1.12 -25.58 -2.21
CA ALA A 203 -1.79 -24.30 -2.48
C ALA A 203 -3.20 -24.23 -1.85
N THR A 204 -3.93 -25.34 -1.92
CA THR A 204 -5.27 -25.45 -1.33
C THR A 204 -5.18 -25.44 0.18
N THR A 205 -4.21 -26.15 0.75
CA THR A 205 -3.95 -26.19 2.20
C THR A 205 -3.69 -24.78 2.74
N ILE A 206 -2.78 -24.02 2.11
CA ILE A 206 -2.50 -22.63 2.49
C ILE A 206 -3.78 -21.78 2.49
N ALA A 207 -4.60 -21.88 1.43
CA ALA A 207 -5.83 -21.10 1.33
C ALA A 207 -6.86 -21.48 2.44
N THR A 208 -6.99 -22.77 2.73
CA THR A 208 -7.85 -23.26 3.81
C THR A 208 -7.36 -22.82 5.18
N GLU A 209 -6.07 -22.91 5.44
CA GLU A 209 -5.46 -22.49 6.71
C GLU A 209 -5.59 -20.98 6.92
N ALA A 210 -5.34 -20.17 5.89
CA ALA A 210 -5.50 -18.72 5.95
C ALA A 210 -6.97 -18.31 6.20
N THR A 211 -7.92 -19.01 5.58
CA THR A 211 -9.36 -18.78 5.83
C THR A 211 -9.70 -19.12 7.27
N ALA A 212 -9.28 -20.28 7.75
CA ALA A 212 -9.55 -20.70 9.13
C ALA A 212 -8.87 -19.81 10.17
N GLU A 213 -7.71 -19.24 9.86
CA GLU A 213 -7.05 -18.21 10.70
C GLU A 213 -7.88 -16.94 10.76
N MET A 214 -8.39 -16.45 9.62
CA MET A 214 -9.25 -15.27 9.63
C MET A 214 -10.55 -15.49 10.38
N ASP A 215 -11.19 -16.65 10.21
CA ASP A 215 -12.43 -16.98 10.93
C ASP A 215 -12.20 -16.95 12.45
N ARG A 216 -11.04 -17.43 12.93
CA ARG A 216 -10.68 -17.37 14.36
C ARG A 216 -10.43 -15.93 14.81
N ALA A 217 -9.66 -15.17 14.05
CA ALA A 217 -9.36 -13.78 14.38
C ALA A 217 -10.63 -12.90 14.42
N GLU A 218 -11.57 -13.12 13.49
CA GLU A 218 -12.87 -12.44 13.50
C GLU A 218 -13.70 -12.84 14.72
N ALA A 219 -13.79 -14.13 15.03
CA ALA A 219 -14.52 -14.61 16.20
C ALA A 219 -13.95 -14.03 17.51
N ASP A 220 -12.62 -14.00 17.66
CA ASP A 220 -11.95 -13.43 18.82
C ASP A 220 -12.19 -11.91 18.92
N ALA A 221 -12.13 -11.19 17.79
CA ALA A 221 -12.39 -9.75 17.75
C ALA A 221 -13.85 -9.40 18.09
N LEU A 222 -14.82 -10.18 17.62
CA LEU A 222 -16.24 -9.99 17.93
C LEU A 222 -16.60 -10.39 19.37
N ALA A 223 -15.85 -11.33 19.95
CA ALA A 223 -16.01 -11.74 21.35
C ALA A 223 -15.30 -10.80 22.34
N ALA A 224 -14.39 -9.95 21.86
CA ALA A 224 -13.67 -9.01 22.69
C ALA A 224 -14.63 -7.99 23.34
N PRO A 225 -14.39 -7.59 24.60
CA PRO A 225 -15.21 -6.58 25.24
C PRO A 225 -15.04 -5.23 24.55
N GLU A 226 -16.15 -4.51 24.36
CA GLU A 226 -16.13 -3.12 23.91
C GLU A 226 -15.30 -2.25 24.87
N PRO A 227 -14.54 -1.25 24.37
CA PRO A 227 -13.82 -0.31 25.22
C PRO A 227 -14.76 0.39 26.20
N ALA A 228 -14.32 0.59 27.44
CA ALA A 228 -15.13 1.33 28.40
C ALA A 228 -15.17 2.82 28.00
N PRO A 229 -16.28 3.56 28.19
CA PRO A 229 -16.36 4.98 27.82
C PRO A 229 -15.23 5.85 28.41
N ARG A 230 -14.72 5.50 29.59
CA ARG A 230 -13.58 6.18 30.23
C ARG A 230 -12.26 6.02 29.49
N ASP A 231 -12.11 4.97 28.67
CA ASP A 231 -10.89 4.71 27.91
C ASP A 231 -10.71 5.75 26.79
N ALA A 232 -11.79 6.42 26.37
CA ALA A 232 -11.73 7.55 25.43
C ALA A 232 -10.94 8.76 25.96
N LEU A 233 -10.65 8.81 27.27
CA LEU A 233 -9.84 9.86 27.89
C LEU A 233 -8.35 9.50 27.97
N ARG A 234 -7.98 8.26 27.64
CA ARG A 234 -6.58 7.83 27.63
C ARG A 234 -5.86 8.41 26.41
N PHE A 235 -4.56 8.69 26.57
CA PHE A 235 -3.66 9.14 25.50
C PHE A 235 -4.02 10.51 24.87
N VAL A 236 -4.88 11.30 25.52
CA VAL A 236 -5.11 12.71 25.16
C VAL A 236 -3.90 13.57 25.52
N GLU A 237 -3.26 13.24 26.63
CA GLU A 237 -2.02 13.82 27.14
C GLU A 237 -1.14 12.70 27.74
N ALA A 238 0.11 13.05 28.06
CA ALA A 238 1.13 12.11 28.57
C ALA A 238 0.86 11.66 30.02
#